data_AF-A0A812TM36-F1
#
_entry.id   AF-A0A812TM36-F1
#
_cell.length_a   1.000
_cell.length_b   1.000
_cell.length_c   1.000
_cell.angle_alpha   90.00
_cell.angle_beta   90.00
_cell.angle_gamma   90.00
#
_symmetry.space_group_name_H-M   'P 1'
#
loop_
_entity.id
_entity.type
_entity.pdbx_description
1 polymer ?
#
loop_
_entity_poly.entity_id
_entity_poly.type
_entity_poly.pdbx_seq_one_letter_code
_entity_poly.pdbx_strand_id
1 'polypeptide(L)'
;TRISTVTHSTHSQLFHVNATEAKARISAEEKTHLKKTLSTIEKDSLRYRSSFWKPWLDEEGNVIWSPSRIAMAEVVLSQMFETIMGIVIAFNIGVMVVETNMDASCPRTDDIRTCTEGSFNVQWLQILNIVLLVVYSVECAARAYVERAMYIWNRWNQIDLLTVILGWGGMLLASAVNLNVLRLFRVVRLMRAARVVISVPEFYILVSGLSHSLKAIVFGSVTGLWSTIL
;
A
#
# COMPACT_ATOMS: atom_id res chain seq x y z
N THR A 1 69.80 13.59 -9.85
CA THR A 1 68.92 12.60 -9.19
C THR A 1 67.81 13.18 -8.32
N ARG A 2 67.88 14.43 -7.84
CA ARG A 2 66.85 15.01 -6.93
C ARG A 2 65.59 15.59 -7.61
N ILE A 3 65.65 15.86 -8.92
CA ILE A 3 64.55 16.48 -9.68
C ILE A 3 63.49 15.43 -10.08
N SER A 4 63.93 14.20 -10.38
CA SER A 4 63.08 13.08 -10.81
C SER A 4 62.15 12.56 -9.70
N THR A 5 62.53 12.73 -8.43
CA THR A 5 61.71 12.30 -7.27
C THR A 5 60.60 13.29 -6.94
N VAL A 6 60.79 14.58 -7.24
CA VAL A 6 59.78 15.63 -6.97
C VAL A 6 58.62 15.55 -7.97
N THR A 7 58.91 15.29 -9.25
CA THR A 7 57.89 15.14 -10.30
C THR A 7 57.03 13.89 -10.12
N HIS A 8 57.59 12.80 -9.59
CA HIS A 8 56.84 11.57 -9.30
C HIS A 8 55.88 11.76 -8.10
N SER A 9 56.27 12.55 -7.11
CA SER A 9 55.44 12.87 -5.95
C SER A 9 54.26 13.77 -6.31
N THR A 10 54.46 14.79 -7.16
CA THR A 10 53.37 15.71 -7.55
C THR A 10 52.32 15.02 -8.42
N HIS A 11 52.73 14.11 -9.31
CA HIS A 11 51.81 13.37 -10.18
C HIS A 11 50.89 12.42 -9.39
N SER A 12 51.42 11.74 -8.36
CA SER A 12 50.63 10.91 -7.43
C SER A 12 49.60 11.75 -6.66
N GLN A 13 50.01 12.90 -6.12
CA GLN A 13 49.11 13.80 -5.39
C GLN A 13 47.99 14.34 -6.30
N LEU A 14 48.31 14.69 -7.55
CA LEU A 14 47.32 15.17 -8.53
C LEU A 14 46.31 14.09 -8.92
N PHE A 15 46.75 12.83 -9.04
CA PHE A 15 45.87 11.67 -9.25
C PHE A 15 44.95 11.42 -8.06
N HIS A 16 45.47 11.52 -6.82
CA HIS A 16 44.66 11.37 -5.61
C HIS A 16 43.60 12.47 -5.49
N VAL A 17 43.97 13.74 -5.75
CA VAL A 17 43.02 14.87 -5.75
C VAL A 17 41.92 14.68 -6.80
N ASN A 18 42.28 14.34 -8.04
CA ASN A 18 41.31 14.07 -9.10
C ASN A 18 40.39 12.87 -8.77
N ALA A 19 40.93 11.81 -8.16
CA ALA A 19 40.13 10.66 -7.74
C ALA A 19 39.15 11.01 -6.60
N THR A 20 39.56 11.87 -5.66
CA THR A 20 38.66 12.37 -4.61
C THR A 20 37.58 13.30 -5.16
N GLU A 21 37.91 14.18 -6.10
CA GLU A 21 36.93 15.03 -6.77
C GLU A 21 35.96 14.21 -7.64
N ALA A 22 36.45 13.18 -8.35
CA ALA A 22 35.61 12.28 -9.13
C ALA A 22 34.62 11.51 -8.22
N LYS A 23 35.09 10.97 -7.09
CA LYS A 23 34.20 10.33 -6.09
C LYS A 23 33.18 11.32 -5.51
N ALA A 24 33.58 12.55 -5.23
CA ALA A 24 32.69 13.58 -4.72
C ALA A 24 31.61 13.97 -5.75
N ARG A 25 31.98 14.08 -7.03
CA ARG A 25 31.05 14.34 -8.14
C ARG A 25 30.04 13.20 -8.31
N ILE A 26 30.51 11.95 -8.32
CA ILE A 26 29.64 10.77 -8.42
C ILE A 26 28.64 10.74 -7.24
N SER A 27 29.11 10.99 -6.02
CA SER A 27 28.23 11.05 -4.84
C SER A 27 27.22 12.19 -4.90
N ALA A 28 27.60 13.35 -5.44
CA ALA A 28 26.70 14.49 -5.62
C ALA A 28 25.62 14.23 -6.68
N GLU A 29 25.99 13.59 -7.79
CA GLU A 29 25.07 13.19 -8.85
C GLU A 29 24.07 12.14 -8.34
N GLU A 30 24.55 11.13 -7.61
CA GLU A 30 23.71 10.11 -6.98
C GLU A 30 22.71 10.73 -6.00
N LYS A 31 23.15 11.64 -5.11
CA LYS A 31 22.25 12.37 -4.19
C LYS A 31 21.19 13.19 -4.93
N THR A 32 21.55 13.80 -6.06
CA THR A 32 20.63 14.61 -6.87
C THR A 32 19.59 13.73 -7.56
N HIS A 33 20.02 12.60 -8.12
CA HIS A 33 19.13 11.59 -8.70
C HIS A 33 18.15 11.05 -7.66
N LEU A 34 18.64 10.68 -6.46
CA LEU A 34 17.81 10.19 -5.37
C LEU A 34 16.75 11.21 -4.92
N LYS A 35 17.12 12.48 -4.75
CA LYS A 35 16.17 13.55 -4.41
C LYS A 35 15.09 13.71 -5.48
N LYS A 36 15.47 13.61 -6.75
CA LYS A 36 14.52 13.67 -7.87
C LYS A 36 13.56 12.48 -7.82
N THR A 37 14.05 11.25 -7.68
CA THR A 37 13.22 10.03 -7.55
C THR A 37 12.25 10.13 -6.38
N LEU A 38 12.72 10.60 -5.21
CA LEU A 38 11.87 10.79 -4.03
C LEU A 38 10.78 11.84 -4.26
N SER A 39 11.10 12.94 -4.95
CA SER A 39 10.10 13.97 -5.30
C SER A 39 9.05 13.46 -6.29
N THR A 40 9.43 12.55 -7.19
CA THR A 40 8.51 11.87 -8.10
C THR A 40 7.59 10.93 -7.32
N ILE A 41 8.16 10.09 -6.46
CA ILE A 41 7.40 9.18 -5.57
C ILE A 41 6.42 9.97 -4.69
N GLU A 42 6.82 11.12 -4.15
CA GLU A 42 5.95 11.97 -3.33
C GLU A 42 4.72 12.47 -4.10
N LYS A 43 4.91 12.85 -5.37
CA LYS A 43 3.82 13.35 -6.23
C LYS A 43 2.91 12.22 -6.70
N ASP A 44 3.50 11.08 -7.03
CA ASP A 44 2.82 9.95 -7.64
C ASP A 44 2.11 9.07 -6.60
N SER A 45 2.63 8.98 -5.38
CA SER A 45 1.99 8.19 -4.34
C SER A 45 0.85 8.95 -3.68
N LEU A 46 -0.39 8.56 -3.99
CA LEU A 46 -1.61 9.10 -3.36
C LEU A 46 -1.59 9.03 -1.83
N ARG A 47 -0.95 7.99 -1.30
CA ARG A 47 -0.85 7.70 0.13
C ARG A 47 0.04 8.70 0.87
N TYR A 48 1.11 9.15 0.21
CA TYR A 48 2.06 10.09 0.77
C TYR A 48 1.77 11.54 0.39
N ARG A 49 1.05 11.78 -0.70
CA ARG A 49 0.61 13.12 -1.11
C ARG A 49 -0.11 13.91 -0.01
N SER A 50 -0.86 13.23 0.87
CA SER A 50 -1.55 13.86 2.01
C SER A 50 -0.89 13.61 3.37
N SER A 51 0.23 12.88 3.43
CA SER A 51 0.88 12.56 4.70
C SER A 51 1.85 13.66 5.11
N PHE A 52 1.67 14.19 6.32
CA PHE A 52 2.55 15.24 6.85
C PHE A 52 3.97 14.75 7.14
N TRP A 53 4.13 13.45 7.44
CA TRP A 53 5.42 12.84 7.80
C TRP A 53 6.03 12.10 6.62
N LYS A 54 7.27 12.48 6.26
CA LYS A 54 8.08 11.86 5.19
C LYS A 54 9.14 10.94 5.81
N PRO A 55 8.98 9.61 5.73
CA PRO A 55 9.84 8.67 6.45
C PRO A 55 11.25 8.48 5.86
N TRP A 56 11.59 9.15 4.75
CA TRP A 56 12.87 9.02 4.04
C TRP A 56 13.79 10.25 4.16
N LEU A 57 13.35 11.33 4.81
CA LEU A 57 14.18 12.50 5.13
C LEU A 57 14.41 12.60 6.65
N ASP A 58 15.61 13.01 7.04
CA ASP A 58 15.88 13.52 8.39
C ASP A 58 15.40 14.98 8.54
N GLU A 59 15.52 15.55 9.74
CA GLU A 59 15.17 16.96 10.00
C GLU A 59 16.06 17.92 9.21
N GLU A 60 17.26 17.49 8.82
CA GLU A 60 18.24 18.23 8.03
C GLU A 60 18.04 18.10 6.49
N GLY A 61 17.11 17.26 6.02
CA GLY A 61 16.83 17.02 4.60
C GLY A 61 17.79 16.05 3.87
N ASN A 62 18.58 15.25 4.57
CA ASN A 62 19.35 14.13 4.03
C ASN A 62 18.50 12.85 3.92
N VAL A 63 18.88 12.03 2.94
CA VAL A 63 18.21 10.75 2.66
C VAL A 63 18.78 9.68 3.58
N ILE A 64 17.95 9.18 4.49
CA ILE A 64 18.34 8.15 5.48
C ILE A 64 18.21 6.70 4.95
N TRP A 65 17.66 6.51 3.75
CA TRP A 65 17.39 5.17 3.20
C TRP A 65 18.57 4.63 2.38
N SER A 66 18.79 3.32 2.44
CA SER A 66 19.78 2.65 1.59
C SER A 66 19.35 2.66 0.11
N PRO A 67 20.28 2.63 -0.86
CA PRO A 67 19.94 2.62 -2.28
C PRO A 67 19.02 1.46 -2.69
N SER A 68 19.23 0.28 -2.10
CA SER A 68 18.36 -0.91 -2.30
C SER A 68 16.93 -0.71 -1.79
N ARG A 69 16.76 0.05 -0.70
CA ARG A 69 15.45 0.40 -0.14
C ARG A 69 14.73 1.41 -1.03
N ILE A 70 15.47 2.34 -1.62
CA ILE A 70 14.91 3.37 -2.52
C ILE A 70 14.49 2.73 -3.85
N ALA A 71 15.28 1.83 -4.42
CA ALA A 71 14.90 1.09 -5.62
C ALA A 71 13.63 0.24 -5.39
N MET A 72 13.52 -0.44 -4.25
CA MET A 72 12.30 -1.18 -3.90
C MET A 72 11.10 -0.24 -3.70
N ALA A 73 11.32 0.91 -3.06
CA ALA A 73 10.28 1.91 -2.87
C ALA A 73 9.78 2.48 -4.20
N GLU A 74 10.66 2.69 -5.17
CA GLU A 74 10.30 3.18 -6.50
C GLU A 74 9.34 2.23 -7.22
N VAL A 75 9.58 0.92 -7.12
CA VAL A 75 8.69 -0.09 -7.72
C VAL A 75 7.37 -0.17 -6.95
N VAL A 76 7.44 -0.37 -5.63
CA VAL A 76 6.27 -0.67 -4.78
C VAL A 76 5.35 0.55 -4.61
N LEU A 77 5.91 1.76 -4.62
CA LEU A 77 5.15 3.02 -4.50
C LEU A 77 4.82 3.63 -5.86
N SER A 78 5.20 2.99 -6.97
CA SER A 78 4.86 3.50 -8.30
C SER A 78 3.35 3.53 -8.51
N GLN A 79 2.86 4.62 -9.10
CA GLN A 79 1.43 4.77 -9.40
C GLN A 79 0.93 3.66 -10.35
N MET A 80 1.77 3.19 -11.27
CA MET A 80 1.41 2.08 -12.16
C MET A 80 1.18 0.77 -11.40
N PHE A 81 2.06 0.44 -10.45
CA PHE A 81 1.90 -0.76 -9.63
C PHE A 81 0.62 -0.70 -8.79
N GLU A 82 0.35 0.45 -8.16
CA GLU A 82 -0.88 0.70 -7.40
C GLU A 82 -2.14 0.55 -8.26
N THR A 83 -2.13 1.09 -9.49
CA THR A 83 -3.25 0.98 -10.43
C THR A 83 -3.43 -0.45 -10.93
N ILE A 84 -2.36 -1.19 -11.22
CA ILE A 84 -2.44 -2.61 -11.61
C ILE A 84 -3.06 -3.42 -10.49
N MET A 85 -2.59 -3.23 -9.26
CA MET A 85 -3.18 -3.88 -8.09
C MET A 85 -4.65 -3.49 -7.95
N GLY A 86 -4.99 -2.21 -8.09
CA GLY A 86 -6.36 -1.70 -8.12
C GLY A 86 -7.27 -2.42 -9.13
N ILE A 87 -6.79 -2.61 -10.37
CA ILE A 87 -7.52 -3.32 -11.44
C ILE A 87 -7.73 -4.79 -11.07
N VAL A 88 -6.72 -5.44 -10.52
CA VAL A 88 -6.82 -6.83 -10.05
C VAL A 88 -7.86 -6.96 -8.94
N ILE A 89 -7.91 -6.01 -7.99
CA ILE A 89 -8.95 -5.95 -6.95
C ILE A 89 -10.32 -5.79 -7.61
N ALA A 90 -10.47 -4.83 -8.52
CA ALA A 90 -11.74 -4.52 -9.18
C ALA A 90 -12.29 -5.73 -9.96
N PHE A 91 -11.42 -6.44 -10.68
CA PHE A 91 -11.79 -7.68 -11.36
C PHE A 91 -12.28 -8.75 -10.37
N ASN A 92 -11.57 -8.94 -9.26
CA ASN A 92 -12.00 -9.86 -8.20
C ASN A 92 -13.34 -9.47 -7.58
N ILE A 93 -13.60 -8.18 -7.38
CA ILE A 93 -14.92 -7.69 -6.90
C ILE A 93 -16.01 -8.06 -7.90
N GLY A 94 -15.80 -7.84 -9.20
CA GLY A 94 -16.78 -8.20 -10.23
C GLY A 94 -17.15 -9.68 -10.19
N VAL A 95 -16.14 -10.55 -10.07
CA VAL A 95 -16.33 -11.99 -9.90
C VAL A 95 -17.12 -12.31 -8.61
N MET A 96 -16.80 -11.67 -7.49
CA MET A 96 -17.53 -11.85 -6.22
C MET A 96 -18.97 -11.32 -6.26
N VAL A 97 -19.24 -10.26 -7.02
CA VAL A 97 -20.60 -9.71 -7.19
C VAL A 97 -21.46 -10.68 -7.98
N VAL A 98 -20.92 -11.27 -9.06
CA VAL A 98 -21.62 -12.30 -9.83
C VAL A 98 -21.94 -13.51 -8.95
N GLU A 99 -20.96 -14.00 -8.19
CA GLU A 99 -21.14 -15.08 -7.21
C GLU A 99 -22.26 -14.76 -6.22
N THR A 100 -22.24 -13.56 -5.63
CA THR A 100 -23.25 -13.14 -4.65
C THR A 100 -24.65 -12.97 -5.27
N ASN A 101 -24.72 -12.50 -6.52
CA ASN A 101 -26.00 -12.34 -7.22
C ASN A 101 -26.62 -13.70 -7.59
N MET A 102 -25.79 -14.69 -7.93
CA MET A 102 -26.22 -16.07 -8.12
C MET A 102 -26.71 -16.68 -6.79
N ASP A 103 -25.98 -16.49 -5.69
CA ASP A 103 -26.37 -16.93 -4.35
C ASP A 103 -27.72 -16.31 -3.91
N ALA A 104 -27.94 -15.03 -4.22
CA ALA A 104 -29.17 -14.31 -3.87
C ALA A 104 -30.40 -14.68 -4.73
N SER A 105 -30.18 -15.19 -5.95
CA SER A 105 -31.26 -15.56 -6.87
C SER A 105 -31.90 -16.93 -6.55
N CYS A 106 -31.38 -17.67 -5.57
CA CYS A 106 -31.96 -18.94 -5.14
C CYS A 106 -33.31 -18.72 -4.43
N PRO A 107 -34.42 -19.30 -4.92
CA PRO A 107 -35.70 -19.24 -4.23
C PRO A 107 -35.61 -20.00 -2.91
N ARG A 108 -36.11 -19.36 -1.84
CA ARG A 108 -36.15 -19.89 -0.47
C ARG A 108 -37.25 -20.97 -0.38
N THR A 109 -37.04 -22.11 -1.03
CA THR A 109 -37.87 -23.31 -0.82
C THR A 109 -37.30 -24.14 0.32
N ASP A 110 -38.18 -24.79 1.10
CA ASP A 110 -37.86 -25.43 2.39
C ASP A 110 -36.86 -26.61 2.28
N ASP A 111 -36.50 -27.03 1.07
CA ASP A 111 -35.39 -27.95 0.82
C ASP A 111 -34.05 -27.20 0.77
N ILE A 112 -33.45 -27.04 1.95
CA ILE A 112 -32.07 -26.57 2.19
C ILE A 112 -31.01 -27.32 1.33
N ARG A 113 -31.33 -28.51 0.80
CA ARG A 113 -30.41 -29.34 0.00
C ARG A 113 -30.38 -28.99 -1.49
N THR A 114 -31.39 -28.31 -2.04
CA THR A 114 -31.43 -27.95 -3.48
C THR A 114 -30.72 -26.65 -3.82
N CYS A 115 -30.41 -25.81 -2.83
CA CYS A 115 -29.56 -24.62 -2.99
C CYS A 115 -28.09 -24.91 -2.62
N THR A 116 -27.59 -26.12 -2.92
CA THR A 116 -26.20 -26.52 -2.67
C THR A 116 -25.30 -26.19 -3.87
N GLU A 117 -25.54 -25.07 -4.54
CA GLU A 117 -24.53 -24.40 -5.35
C GLU A 117 -24.01 -23.19 -4.56
N GLY A 118 -23.83 -23.36 -3.25
CA GLY A 118 -23.13 -22.38 -2.44
C GLY A 118 -21.73 -22.23 -3.01
N SER A 119 -21.42 -21.03 -3.50
CA SER A 119 -20.15 -20.28 -3.58
C SER A 119 -18.80 -21.01 -3.29
N PHE A 120 -18.76 -21.99 -2.40
CA PHE A 120 -17.59 -22.78 -2.04
C PHE A 120 -17.17 -23.84 -3.09
N ASN A 121 -18.06 -24.38 -3.93
CA ASN A 121 -17.72 -25.55 -4.77
C ASN A 121 -17.00 -25.24 -6.09
N VAL A 122 -16.86 -23.97 -6.47
CA VAL A 122 -16.13 -23.59 -7.68
C VAL A 122 -14.63 -23.51 -7.36
N GLN A 123 -13.92 -24.61 -7.61
CA GLN A 123 -12.50 -24.75 -7.29
C GLN A 123 -11.64 -23.60 -7.86
N TRP A 124 -11.96 -23.11 -9.06
CA TRP A 124 -11.26 -21.99 -9.69
C TRP A 124 -11.36 -20.67 -8.90
N LEU A 125 -12.51 -20.40 -8.27
CA LEU A 125 -12.72 -19.21 -7.43
C LEU A 125 -11.90 -19.28 -6.15
N GLN A 126 -11.79 -20.46 -5.53
CA GLN A 126 -10.95 -20.65 -4.35
C GLN A 126 -9.47 -20.44 -4.68
N ILE A 127 -9.00 -21.03 -5.78
CA ILE A 127 -7.62 -20.86 -6.27
C ILE A 127 -7.32 -19.38 -6.53
N LEU A 128 -8.22 -18.68 -7.23
CA LEU A 128 -8.06 -17.25 -7.51
C LEU A 128 -7.99 -16.43 -6.22
N ASN A 129 -8.84 -16.70 -5.24
CA ASN A 129 -8.82 -15.99 -3.96
C ASN A 129 -7.53 -16.22 -3.16
N ILE A 130 -6.97 -17.44 -3.21
CA ILE A 130 -5.69 -17.76 -2.57
C ILE A 130 -4.54 -17.06 -3.31
N VAL A 131 -4.50 -17.12 -4.64
CA VAL A 131 -3.48 -16.45 -5.46
C VAL A 131 -3.48 -14.94 -5.17
N LEU A 132 -4.65 -14.32 -5.14
CA LEU A 132 -4.76 -12.90 -4.81
C LEU A 132 -4.31 -12.60 -3.39
N LEU A 133 -4.68 -13.43 -2.41
CA LEU A 133 -4.20 -13.28 -1.03
C LEU A 133 -2.67 -13.36 -0.94
N VAL A 134 -2.04 -14.27 -1.68
CA VAL A 134 -0.58 -14.38 -1.75
C VAL A 134 0.02 -13.11 -2.37
N VAL A 135 -0.53 -12.62 -3.49
CA VAL A 135 -0.05 -11.39 -4.14
C VAL A 135 -0.15 -10.19 -3.19
N TYR A 136 -1.28 -10.00 -2.50
CA TYR A 136 -1.42 -8.94 -1.48
C TYR A 136 -0.47 -9.13 -0.30
N SER A 137 -0.20 -10.37 0.11
CA SER A 137 0.75 -10.65 1.19
C SER A 137 2.17 -10.24 0.80
N VAL A 138 2.58 -10.51 -0.45
CA VAL A 138 3.88 -10.10 -0.99
C VAL A 138 3.98 -8.58 -1.09
N GLU A 139 2.95 -7.92 -1.61
CA GLU A 139 2.86 -6.46 -1.65
C GLU A 139 3.01 -5.86 -0.24
N CYS A 140 2.21 -6.35 0.71
CA CYS A 140 2.20 -5.93 2.10
C CYS A 140 3.59 -6.11 2.74
N ALA A 141 4.25 -7.23 2.49
CA ALA A 141 5.61 -7.51 3.00
C ALA A 141 6.65 -6.57 2.36
N ALA A 142 6.56 -6.30 1.06
CA ALA A 142 7.44 -5.37 0.36
C ALA A 142 7.28 -3.94 0.90
N ARG A 143 6.03 -3.48 1.12
CA ARG A 143 5.75 -2.20 1.78
C ARG A 143 6.26 -2.16 3.22
N ALA A 144 6.07 -3.22 3.99
CA ALA A 144 6.58 -3.32 5.37
C ALA A 144 8.10 -3.20 5.43
N TYR A 145 8.81 -3.82 4.48
CA TYR A 145 10.25 -3.70 4.36
C TYR A 145 10.69 -2.26 4.02
N VAL A 146 9.97 -1.59 3.13
CA VAL A 146 10.25 -0.21 2.72
C VAL A 146 9.92 0.80 3.82
N GLU A 147 8.79 0.69 4.51
CA GLU A 147 8.31 1.70 5.46
C GLU A 147 8.74 1.45 6.92
N ARG A 148 9.09 0.20 7.27
CA ARG A 148 9.53 -0.23 8.62
C ARG A 148 8.60 0.26 9.74
N ALA A 149 9.10 1.06 10.69
CA ALA A 149 8.32 1.52 11.85
C ALA A 149 7.12 2.42 11.46
N MET A 150 7.25 3.16 10.37
CA MET A 150 6.19 4.04 9.87
C MET A 150 5.03 3.27 9.20
N TYR A 151 5.27 2.01 8.84
CA TYR A 151 4.25 1.08 8.34
C TYR A 151 3.07 1.01 9.34
N ILE A 152 3.37 0.85 10.63
CA ILE A 152 2.35 0.69 11.68
C ILE A 152 1.64 2.02 11.98
N TRP A 153 2.26 3.17 11.71
CA TRP A 153 1.64 4.48 11.96
C TRP A 153 0.68 4.93 10.85
N ASN A 154 0.91 4.48 9.62
CA ASN A 154 0.05 4.84 8.49
C ASN A 154 -1.26 4.02 8.51
N ARG A 155 -2.40 4.68 8.76
CA ARG A 155 -3.72 4.04 8.84
C ARG A 155 -4.10 3.27 7.58
N TRP A 156 -3.73 3.78 6.41
CA TRP A 156 -4.06 3.11 5.16
C TRP A 156 -3.35 1.78 5.02
N ASN A 157 -2.15 1.72 5.55
CA ASN A 157 -1.31 0.56 5.51
C ASN A 157 -1.69 -0.45 6.62
N GLN A 158 -2.17 0.02 7.78
CA GLN A 158 -2.84 -0.83 8.77
C GLN A 158 -4.06 -1.56 8.19
N ILE A 159 -4.86 -0.90 7.36
CA ILE A 159 -6.01 -1.52 6.68
C ILE A 159 -5.54 -2.65 5.74
N ASP A 160 -4.37 -2.50 5.11
CA ASP A 160 -3.74 -3.55 4.31
C ASP A 160 -3.42 -4.78 5.15
N LEU A 161 -2.67 -4.54 6.23
CA LEU A 161 -2.21 -5.58 7.13
C LEU A 161 -3.39 -6.36 7.71
N LEU A 162 -4.44 -5.63 8.12
CA LEU A 162 -5.67 -6.23 8.62
C LEU A 162 -6.34 -7.13 7.57
N THR A 163 -6.36 -6.68 6.31
CA THR A 163 -6.95 -7.43 5.20
C THR A 163 -6.20 -8.73 4.90
N VAL A 164 -4.87 -8.72 5.00
CA VAL A 164 -4.02 -9.91 4.86
C VAL A 164 -4.24 -10.87 6.04
N ILE A 165 -4.17 -10.36 7.28
CA ILE A 165 -4.36 -11.17 8.49
C ILE A 165 -5.73 -11.83 8.51
N LEU A 166 -6.80 -11.08 8.21
CA LEU A 166 -8.14 -11.64 8.16
C LEU A 166 -8.32 -12.65 7.01
N GLY A 167 -7.59 -12.47 5.90
CA GLY A 167 -7.57 -13.44 4.80
C GLY A 167 -7.03 -14.80 5.23
N TRP A 168 -5.83 -14.81 5.84
CA TRP A 168 -5.22 -16.03 6.38
C TRP A 168 -6.02 -16.62 7.55
N GLY A 169 -6.48 -15.76 8.47
CA GLY A 169 -7.32 -16.15 9.59
C GLY A 169 -8.64 -16.79 9.13
N GLY A 170 -9.27 -16.26 8.08
CA GLY A 170 -10.48 -16.84 7.49
C GLY A 170 -10.28 -18.26 6.97
N MET A 171 -9.12 -18.56 6.36
CA MET A 171 -8.78 -19.90 5.87
C MET A 171 -8.54 -20.89 7.01
N LEU A 172 -7.87 -20.46 8.08
CA LEU A 172 -7.64 -21.28 9.28
C LEU A 172 -8.94 -21.55 10.05
N LEU A 173 -9.78 -20.53 10.22
CA LEU A 173 -11.07 -20.63 10.91
C LEU A 173 -12.09 -21.47 10.15
N ALA A 174 -12.04 -21.46 8.80
CA ALA A 174 -12.87 -22.32 7.96
C ALA A 174 -12.67 -23.82 8.25
N SER A 175 -11.48 -24.21 8.73
CA SER A 175 -11.18 -25.59 9.09
C SER A 175 -11.65 -25.95 10.51
N ALA A 176 -12.00 -24.98 11.35
CA ALA A 176 -12.23 -25.17 12.79
C ALA A 176 -13.69 -25.01 13.25
N VAL A 177 -14.53 -24.20 12.57
CA VAL A 177 -15.88 -23.88 13.07
C VAL A 177 -16.90 -23.73 11.93
N ASN A 178 -17.96 -24.54 11.93
CA ASN A 178 -18.88 -24.65 10.78
C ASN A 178 -19.90 -23.50 10.59
N LEU A 179 -20.09 -22.56 11.54
CA LEU A 179 -21.25 -21.65 11.50
C LEU A 179 -21.01 -20.12 11.57
N ASN A 180 -19.76 -19.64 11.62
CA ASN A 180 -19.46 -18.19 11.58
C ASN A 180 -18.61 -17.76 10.37
N VAL A 181 -18.18 -18.73 9.55
CA VAL A 181 -17.24 -18.52 8.44
C VAL A 181 -17.84 -17.67 7.34
N LEU A 182 -19.12 -17.86 7.02
CA LEU A 182 -19.83 -17.08 6.01
C LEU A 182 -19.86 -15.58 6.33
N ARG A 183 -19.97 -15.22 7.61
CA ARG A 183 -20.01 -13.81 8.03
C ARG A 183 -18.63 -13.18 7.99
N LEU A 184 -17.61 -13.86 8.51
CA LEU A 184 -16.23 -13.38 8.48
C LEU A 184 -15.73 -13.20 7.05
N PHE A 185 -15.98 -14.19 6.19
CA PHE A 185 -15.56 -14.14 4.81
C PHE A 185 -16.19 -12.98 4.04
N ARG A 186 -17.49 -12.71 4.26
CA ARG A 186 -18.18 -11.54 3.68
C ARG A 186 -17.53 -10.22 4.13
N VAL A 187 -17.22 -10.07 5.41
CA VAL A 187 -16.59 -8.85 5.95
C VAL A 187 -15.19 -8.64 5.35
N VAL A 188 -14.38 -9.69 5.24
CA VAL A 188 -13.05 -9.61 4.62
C VAL A 188 -13.12 -9.20 3.16
N ARG A 189 -14.06 -9.78 2.40
CA ARG A 189 -14.30 -9.44 1.00
C ARG A 189 -14.72 -7.98 0.82
N LEU A 190 -15.59 -7.45 1.70
CA LEU A 190 -16.00 -6.03 1.68
C LEU A 190 -14.84 -5.09 2.00
N MET A 191 -14.00 -5.44 2.98
CA MET A 191 -12.81 -4.67 3.31
C MET A 191 -11.83 -4.60 2.13
N ARG A 192 -11.65 -5.72 1.40
CA ARG A 192 -10.88 -5.75 0.15
C ARG A 192 -11.50 -4.87 -0.92
N ALA A 193 -12.82 -4.95 -1.09
CA ALA A 193 -13.52 -4.13 -2.07
C ALA A 193 -13.34 -2.62 -1.80
N ALA A 194 -13.35 -2.22 -0.52
CA ALA A 194 -13.10 -0.83 -0.13
C ALA A 194 -11.69 -0.34 -0.48
N ARG A 195 -10.71 -1.23 -0.70
CA ARG A 195 -9.35 -0.84 -1.13
C ARG A 195 -9.33 -0.18 -2.50
N VAL A 196 -10.24 -0.55 -3.40
CA VAL A 196 -10.30 0.02 -4.77
C VAL A 196 -10.46 1.55 -4.74
N VAL A 197 -11.18 2.06 -3.75
CA VAL A 197 -11.42 3.49 -3.52
C VAL A 197 -10.12 4.24 -3.20
N ILE A 198 -9.15 3.55 -2.60
CA ILE A 198 -7.85 4.10 -2.19
C ILE A 198 -6.84 3.96 -3.34
N SER A 199 -6.94 2.88 -4.12
CA SER A 199 -6.08 2.62 -5.27
C SER A 199 -6.34 3.58 -6.45
N VAL A 200 -7.53 4.15 -6.54
CA VAL A 200 -7.91 5.10 -7.59
C VAL A 200 -7.80 6.55 -7.08
N PRO A 201 -6.93 7.39 -7.66
CA PRO A 201 -6.69 8.77 -7.24
C PRO A 201 -7.96 9.60 -7.08
N GLU A 202 -8.84 9.50 -8.06
CA GLU A 202 -10.03 10.32 -8.20
C GLU A 202 -11.01 9.99 -7.08
N PHE A 203 -11.23 8.70 -6.81
CA PHE A 203 -12.10 8.26 -5.72
C PHE A 203 -11.53 8.62 -4.35
N TYR A 204 -10.22 8.51 -4.15
CA TYR A 204 -9.57 8.86 -2.89
C TYR A 204 -9.77 10.35 -2.54
N ILE A 205 -9.58 11.25 -3.51
CA ILE A 205 -9.77 12.69 -3.32
C ILE A 205 -11.23 13.00 -2.99
N LEU A 206 -12.18 12.36 -3.66
CA LEU A 206 -13.61 12.52 -3.38
C LEU A 206 -13.97 12.06 -1.97
N VAL A 207 -13.52 10.88 -1.56
CA VAL A 207 -13.85 10.31 -0.25
C VAL A 207 -13.18 11.07 0.89
N SER A 208 -11.93 11.48 0.70
CA SER A 208 -11.23 12.32 1.68
C SER A 208 -11.90 13.69 1.81
N GLY A 209 -12.31 14.34 0.71
CA GLY A 209 -13.10 15.57 0.74
C GLY A 209 -14.42 15.40 1.49
N LEU A 210 -15.16 14.34 1.19
CA LEU A 210 -16.41 14.00 1.88
C LEU A 210 -16.19 13.80 3.39
N SER A 211 -15.10 13.14 3.80
CA SER A 211 -14.78 12.94 5.21
C SER A 211 -14.55 14.26 5.96
N HIS A 212 -13.93 15.25 5.33
CA HIS A 212 -13.76 16.57 5.94
C HIS A 212 -15.08 17.32 6.11
N SER A 213 -15.92 17.30 5.07
CA SER A 213 -17.26 17.89 5.14
C SER A 213 -18.13 17.24 6.21
N LEU A 214 -18.09 15.91 6.33
CA LEU A 214 -18.79 15.17 7.39
C LEU A 214 -18.34 15.59 8.79
N LYS A 215 -17.04 15.77 9.02
CA LYS A 215 -16.54 16.27 10.32
C LYS A 215 -17.06 17.66 10.63
N ALA A 216 -17.10 18.55 9.64
CA ALA A 216 -17.64 19.89 9.82
C ALA A 216 -19.13 19.87 10.16
N ILE A 217 -19.92 19.03 9.49
CA ILE A 217 -21.36 18.85 9.78
C ILE A 217 -21.54 18.33 11.20
N VAL A 218 -20.83 17.25 11.59
CA VAL A 218 -20.94 16.68 12.94
C VAL A 218 -20.57 17.72 14.00
N PHE A 219 -19.49 18.48 13.78
CA PHE A 219 -19.09 19.55 14.69
C PHE A 219 -20.19 20.62 14.79
N GLY A 220 -20.71 21.11 13.66
CA GLY A 220 -21.80 22.08 13.63
C GLY A 220 -23.06 21.59 14.34
N SER A 221 -23.49 20.36 14.06
CA SER A 221 -24.63 19.73 14.72
C SER A 221 -24.43 19.60 16.24
N VAL A 222 -23.25 19.18 16.69
CA VAL A 222 -22.92 19.07 18.12
C VAL A 222 -22.93 20.45 18.78
N THR A 223 -22.35 21.48 18.15
CA THR A 223 -22.36 22.85 18.70
C THR A 223 -23.77 23.45 18.76
N GLY A 224 -24.62 23.18 17.77
CA GLY A 224 -26.02 23.64 17.77
C GLY A 224 -26.86 22.95 18.84
N LEU A 225 -26.68 21.64 19.03
CA LEU A 225 -27.32 20.89 20.12
C LEU A 225 -26.84 21.39 21.49
N TRP A 226 -25.54 21.64 21.65
CA TRP A 226 -24.99 22.17 22.89
C TRP A 226 -25.58 23.55 23.23
N SER A 227 -25.72 24.44 22.24
CA SER A 227 -26.29 25.78 22.42
C SER A 227 -27.80 25.81 22.68
N THR A 228 -28.51 24.71 22.42
CA THR A 228 -29.97 24.61 22.67
C THR A 228 -30.28 23.95 24.01
N ILE A 229 -29.31 23.24 24.60
CA ILE A 229 -29.42 22.56 25.90
C ILE A 229 -29.02 23.47 27.07
N LEU A 230 -28.20 24.50 26.82
CA LEU A 230 -27.65 25.45 27.80
C LEU A 230 -28.41 26.78 27.78
#